data_AF-A0A2V8LMU7-F1
#
_entry.id   AF-A0A2V8LMU7-F1
#
_cell.length_a   1.000
_cell.length_b   1.000
_cell.length_c   1.000
_cell.angle_alpha   90.00
_cell.angle_beta   90.00
_cell.angle_gamma   90.00
#
_symmetry.space_group_name_H-M   'P 1'
#
loop_
_entity.id
_entity.type
_entity.pdbx_description
1 polymer ?
#
loop_
_entity_poly.entity_id
_entity_poly.type
_entity_poly.pdbx_seq_one_letter_code
_entity_poly.pdbx_strand_id
1 'polypeptide(L)'
;FDYNHDGLPDLYVGRYLDWDYSKNVFCGDRSPGRRSYCHPDEFKCATSRLFRNNGNGTFTDVSDGSGIGKACGKALGVVAFDFNGDGWTDLYVANDAVPNFVFRNNGDGTFTETALLAEVALGYSGKPQSGMGTDAADFDGDGKPDLFVTNIDNEPNNLFHNNGDETFSDVTVEQNLGTVALQTSGFGTRFLDFDNDGRLDIAVLNGHVLDNIHLFHETVSFAERPFLLHNIGNRFLEEGASHGNAFQKAYVGRALATGDFDNDGDTDLLWITNGGPPVLLRNDGGNRNSWIGFELVGQASGRDAVGAVVSVTAGGRRQVRQKVGGASYLAAHDPRLLFGLGDARAAERVEIRWPSGAVSSLENVPARQYVRIQEPSPSEPRDLAWGQLWWQFVVSRAGEAYDARDRGPNRKFYLNCLDRGDRDRSG
;
A
#
# COMPACT_ATOMS: atom_id res chain seq x y z
N PHE A 1 -8.10 9.07 -1.08
CA PHE A 1 -7.21 10.14 -1.61
C PHE A 1 -8.07 11.34 -1.92
N ASP A 2 -7.52 12.54 -2.05
CA ASP A 2 -8.29 13.77 -2.33
C ASP A 2 -8.12 14.09 -3.82
N TYR A 3 -9.11 13.76 -4.66
CA TYR A 3 -8.91 13.82 -6.12
C TYR A 3 -9.07 15.22 -6.70
N ASN A 4 -9.75 16.11 -5.96
CA ASN A 4 -10.10 17.46 -6.40
C ASN A 4 -9.44 18.55 -5.53
N HIS A 5 -8.56 18.17 -4.59
CA HIS A 5 -7.83 19.05 -3.69
C HIS A 5 -8.73 19.95 -2.84
N ASP A 6 -9.86 19.42 -2.37
CA ASP A 6 -10.76 20.15 -1.48
C ASP A 6 -10.49 19.93 0.02
N GLY A 7 -9.46 19.12 0.34
CA GLY A 7 -9.03 18.79 1.69
C GLY A 7 -9.79 17.60 2.28
N LEU A 8 -10.73 16.99 1.54
CA LEU A 8 -11.52 15.85 2.00
C LEU A 8 -11.09 14.57 1.27
N PRO A 9 -10.85 13.46 1.99
CA PRO A 9 -10.54 12.20 1.34
C PRO A 9 -11.79 11.63 0.66
N ASP A 10 -11.68 11.38 -0.64
CA ASP A 10 -12.65 10.71 -1.50
C ASP A 10 -12.41 9.20 -1.57
N LEU A 11 -13.40 8.49 -2.11
CA LEU A 11 -13.43 7.04 -2.18
C LEU A 11 -13.52 6.55 -3.63
N TYR A 12 -12.52 5.79 -4.05
CA TYR A 12 -12.60 4.92 -5.22
C TYR A 12 -12.97 3.49 -4.78
N VAL A 13 -13.90 2.86 -5.50
CA VAL A 13 -14.31 1.47 -5.26
C VAL A 13 -14.11 0.68 -6.55
N GLY A 14 -13.08 -0.17 -6.55
CA GLY A 14 -12.84 -1.15 -7.60
C GLY A 14 -13.99 -2.15 -7.68
N ARG A 15 -14.48 -2.42 -8.89
CA ARG A 15 -15.51 -3.44 -9.12
C ARG A 15 -14.98 -4.50 -10.08
N TYR A 16 -15.21 -5.76 -9.70
CA TYR A 16 -14.67 -6.90 -10.42
C TYR A 16 -15.57 -7.33 -11.58
N LEU A 17 -16.71 -7.96 -11.31
CA LEU A 17 -17.58 -8.54 -12.34
C LEU A 17 -19.03 -8.13 -12.15
N ASP A 18 -19.78 -8.11 -13.26
CA ASP A 18 -21.25 -8.12 -13.22
C ASP A 18 -21.75 -9.55 -12.94
N TRP A 19 -21.70 -9.92 -11.66
CA TRP A 19 -22.05 -11.27 -11.19
C TRP A 19 -23.05 -11.25 -10.05
N ASP A 20 -23.98 -12.20 -10.09
CA ASP A 20 -24.85 -12.60 -8.99
C ASP A 20 -25.15 -14.11 -9.08
N TYR A 21 -25.79 -14.68 -8.07
CA TYR A 21 -26.10 -16.12 -8.02
C TYR A 21 -26.92 -16.64 -9.22
N SER A 22 -27.71 -15.79 -9.87
CA SER A 22 -28.51 -16.17 -11.06
C SER A 22 -27.67 -16.27 -12.34
N LYS A 23 -26.52 -15.58 -12.38
CA LYS A 23 -25.57 -15.58 -13.50
C LYS A 23 -24.47 -16.63 -13.37
N ASN A 24 -24.49 -17.42 -12.29
CA ASN A 24 -23.48 -18.46 -12.07
C ASN A 24 -23.59 -19.57 -13.13
N VAL A 25 -22.48 -19.82 -13.84
CA VAL A 25 -22.37 -20.89 -14.85
C VAL A 25 -21.58 -22.09 -14.32
N PHE A 26 -21.65 -23.21 -15.04
CA PHE A 26 -20.82 -24.39 -14.77
C PHE A 26 -19.50 -24.26 -15.55
N CYS A 27 -18.39 -24.29 -14.83
CA CYS A 27 -17.04 -24.32 -15.40
C CYS A 27 -16.31 -25.57 -14.93
N GLY A 28 -15.38 -26.05 -15.76
CA GLY A 28 -14.66 -27.32 -15.57
C GLY A 28 -15.17 -28.44 -16.49
N ASP A 29 -14.71 -29.66 -16.25
CA ASP A 29 -14.99 -30.82 -17.11
C ASP A 29 -16.38 -31.40 -16.82
N ARG A 30 -17.29 -31.34 -17.80
CA ARG A 30 -18.63 -31.98 -17.66
C ARG A 30 -18.58 -33.50 -17.60
N SER A 31 -17.52 -34.11 -18.12
CA SER A 31 -17.23 -35.53 -18.00
C SER A 31 -15.72 -35.67 -17.77
N PRO A 32 -15.25 -36.03 -16.56
CA PRO A 32 -15.94 -36.78 -15.50
C PRO A 32 -16.70 -35.95 -14.44
N GLY A 33 -17.05 -34.69 -14.70
CA GLY A 33 -17.86 -33.86 -13.78
C GLY A 33 -17.04 -33.04 -12.79
N ARG A 34 -15.79 -32.71 -13.12
CA ARG A 34 -14.91 -31.89 -12.27
C ARG A 34 -15.30 -30.43 -12.43
N ARG A 35 -15.89 -29.84 -11.38
CA ARG A 35 -16.13 -28.39 -11.36
C ARG A 35 -14.82 -27.65 -11.17
N SER A 36 -14.66 -26.53 -11.87
CA SER A 36 -13.56 -25.59 -11.73
C SER A 36 -14.08 -24.20 -11.36
N TYR A 37 -13.17 -23.34 -10.94
CA TYR A 37 -13.37 -21.90 -10.94
C TYR A 37 -13.68 -21.42 -12.37
N CYS A 38 -14.63 -20.50 -12.49
CA CYS A 38 -14.93 -19.91 -13.80
C CYS A 38 -13.92 -18.83 -14.11
N HIS A 39 -13.28 -18.95 -15.27
CA HIS A 39 -12.38 -17.90 -15.74
C HIS A 39 -13.15 -16.56 -15.79
N PRO A 40 -12.52 -15.43 -15.45
CA PRO A 40 -13.19 -14.13 -15.44
C PRO A 40 -13.82 -13.77 -16.78
N ASP A 41 -13.35 -14.35 -17.90
CA ASP A 41 -13.90 -14.15 -19.26
C ASP A 41 -15.31 -14.68 -19.45
N GLU A 42 -15.78 -15.57 -18.57
CA GLU A 42 -17.16 -16.04 -18.56
C GLU A 42 -18.14 -14.94 -18.11
N PHE A 43 -17.62 -13.83 -17.57
CA PHE A 43 -18.42 -12.77 -16.98
C PHE A 43 -18.09 -11.41 -17.59
N LYS A 44 -19.10 -10.53 -17.61
CA LYS A 44 -18.92 -9.15 -18.05
C LYS A 44 -18.15 -8.37 -16.99
N CYS A 45 -17.31 -7.45 -17.46
CA CYS A 45 -16.66 -6.45 -16.63
C CYS A 45 -17.68 -5.59 -15.87
N ALA A 46 -17.24 -4.95 -14.80
CA ALA A 46 -17.99 -3.95 -14.07
C ALA A 46 -17.27 -2.60 -14.09
N THR A 47 -18.03 -1.51 -14.18
CA THR A 47 -17.46 -0.16 -14.02
C THR A 47 -17.23 0.11 -12.55
N SER A 48 -16.00 0.53 -12.20
CA SER A 48 -15.63 1.01 -10.87
C SER A 48 -16.36 2.32 -10.53
N ARG A 49 -16.31 2.72 -9.25
CA ARG A 49 -17.02 3.91 -8.76
C ARG A 49 -16.07 4.92 -8.13
N LEU A 50 -16.38 6.19 -8.30
CA LEU A 50 -15.74 7.30 -7.59
C LEU A 50 -16.81 8.08 -6.82
N PHE A 51 -16.53 8.33 -5.55
CA PHE A 51 -17.41 8.99 -4.61
C PHE A 51 -16.72 10.21 -4.01
N ARG A 52 -17.26 11.40 -4.30
CA ARG A 52 -16.78 12.64 -3.69
C ARG A 52 -17.29 12.77 -2.26
N ASN A 53 -16.40 13.06 -1.32
CA ASN A 53 -16.75 13.31 0.07
C ASN A 53 -17.42 14.67 0.24
N ASN A 54 -18.60 14.71 0.86
CA ASN A 54 -19.34 15.96 1.08
C ASN A 54 -18.97 16.66 2.40
N GLY A 55 -18.05 16.13 3.19
CA GLY A 55 -17.58 16.71 4.46
C GLY A 55 -18.54 16.53 5.64
N ASN A 56 -19.66 15.83 5.44
CA ASN A 56 -20.73 15.64 6.42
C ASN A 56 -21.05 14.14 6.68
N GLY A 57 -20.10 13.26 6.34
CA GLY A 57 -20.29 11.80 6.43
C GLY A 57 -21.11 11.19 5.29
N THR A 58 -21.43 11.96 4.25
CA THR A 58 -22.10 11.47 3.03
C THR A 58 -21.19 11.61 1.82
N PHE A 59 -21.52 10.88 0.76
CA PHE A 59 -20.78 10.88 -0.49
C PHE A 59 -21.69 11.12 -1.69
N THR A 60 -21.15 11.74 -2.72
CA THR A 60 -21.80 11.92 -4.03
C THR A 60 -21.15 10.99 -5.04
N ASP A 61 -21.91 10.11 -5.71
CA ASP A 61 -21.38 9.34 -6.85
C ASP A 61 -21.08 10.30 -8.01
N VAL A 62 -19.80 10.40 -8.36
CA VAL A 62 -19.30 11.25 -9.44
C VAL A 62 -18.71 10.42 -10.58
N SER A 63 -18.92 9.09 -10.59
CA SER A 63 -18.25 8.15 -11.50
C SER A 63 -18.38 8.52 -12.98
N ASP A 64 -19.59 8.87 -13.43
CA ASP A 64 -19.84 9.21 -14.84
C ASP A 64 -19.23 10.58 -15.20
N GLY A 65 -19.36 11.56 -14.30
CA GLY A 65 -18.87 12.92 -14.48
C GLY A 65 -17.35 13.02 -14.44
N SER A 66 -16.70 12.19 -13.63
CA SER A 66 -15.23 12.15 -13.51
C SER A 66 -14.56 11.38 -14.64
N GLY A 67 -15.31 10.58 -15.41
CA GLY A 67 -14.74 9.73 -16.46
C GLY A 67 -14.33 8.32 -16.01
N ILE A 68 -14.24 8.06 -14.70
CA ILE A 68 -13.97 6.72 -14.15
C ILE A 68 -15.02 5.70 -14.64
N GLY A 69 -16.29 6.09 -14.67
CA GLY A 69 -17.40 5.24 -15.10
C GLY A 69 -17.39 4.87 -16.59
N LYS A 70 -16.50 5.47 -17.40
CA LYS A 70 -16.37 5.17 -18.84
C LYS A 70 -15.53 3.93 -19.12
N ALA A 71 -14.70 3.50 -18.16
CA ALA A 71 -13.86 2.33 -18.27
C ALA A 71 -14.49 1.12 -17.56
N CYS A 72 -14.67 0.04 -18.30
CA CYS A 72 -15.19 -1.22 -17.78
C CYS A 72 -14.02 -2.20 -17.63
N GLY A 73 -13.72 -2.60 -16.39
CA GLY A 73 -12.59 -3.47 -16.07
C GLY A 73 -12.98 -4.60 -15.14
N LYS A 74 -11.98 -5.34 -14.70
CA LYS A 74 -12.11 -6.44 -13.74
C LYS A 74 -11.19 -6.16 -12.56
N ALA A 75 -11.47 -5.05 -11.87
CA ALA A 75 -10.56 -4.46 -10.91
C ALA A 75 -10.41 -5.31 -9.64
N LEU A 76 -9.16 -5.58 -9.25
CA LEU A 76 -8.81 -6.31 -8.03
C LEU A 76 -7.87 -5.50 -7.12
N GLY A 77 -6.94 -4.74 -7.70
CA GLY A 77 -5.96 -3.92 -6.97
C GLY A 77 -6.02 -2.46 -7.40
N VAL A 78 -5.74 -1.55 -6.49
CA VAL A 78 -5.66 -0.10 -6.78
C VAL A 78 -4.61 0.56 -5.92
N VAL A 79 -3.84 1.46 -6.53
CA VAL A 79 -2.94 2.39 -5.83
C VAL A 79 -3.14 3.80 -6.39
N ALA A 80 -3.25 4.76 -5.47
CA ALA A 80 -3.40 6.17 -5.76
C ALA A 80 -2.08 6.89 -5.48
N PHE A 81 -1.48 7.48 -6.51
CA PHE A 81 -0.15 8.08 -6.47
C PHE A 81 -0.01 9.09 -7.62
N ASP A 82 1.00 9.96 -7.59
CA ASP A 82 1.24 10.99 -8.61
C ASP A 82 2.33 10.47 -9.56
N PHE A 83 1.93 9.85 -10.68
CA PHE A 83 2.89 9.13 -11.52
C PHE A 83 3.64 10.05 -12.49
N ASN A 84 3.04 11.19 -12.86
CA ASN A 84 3.63 12.17 -13.78
C ASN A 84 4.28 13.36 -13.04
N GLY A 85 4.13 13.45 -11.73
CA GLY A 85 4.75 14.47 -10.88
C GLY A 85 4.07 15.84 -10.95
N ASP A 86 2.85 15.93 -11.47
CA ASP A 86 2.14 17.20 -11.67
C ASP A 86 1.44 17.72 -10.40
N GLY A 87 1.50 16.94 -9.31
CA GLY A 87 0.93 17.26 -8.01
C GLY A 87 -0.50 16.77 -7.82
N TRP A 88 -1.14 16.18 -8.84
CA TRP A 88 -2.46 15.56 -8.72
C TRP A 88 -2.34 14.06 -8.51
N THR A 89 -3.20 13.51 -7.65
CA THR A 89 -3.19 12.06 -7.42
C THR A 89 -3.93 11.34 -8.54
N ASP A 90 -3.23 10.42 -9.21
CA ASP A 90 -3.72 9.51 -10.23
C ASP A 90 -4.14 8.15 -9.63
N LEU A 91 -4.62 7.23 -10.46
CA LEU A 91 -4.94 5.86 -10.06
C LEU A 91 -4.36 4.84 -11.03
N TYR A 92 -3.58 3.87 -10.53
CA TYR A 92 -3.34 2.61 -11.24
C TYR A 92 -4.28 1.54 -10.73
N VAL A 93 -4.87 0.77 -11.65
CA VAL A 93 -5.84 -0.29 -11.34
C VAL A 93 -5.39 -1.59 -12.00
N ALA A 94 -5.06 -2.57 -11.17
CA ALA A 94 -4.79 -3.93 -11.60
C ALA A 94 -6.10 -4.62 -11.97
N ASN A 95 -6.19 -5.10 -13.21
CA ASN A 95 -7.35 -5.79 -13.76
C ASN A 95 -7.01 -7.24 -14.08
N ASP A 96 -7.98 -8.11 -13.81
CA ASP A 96 -7.85 -9.54 -14.07
C ASP A 96 -8.22 -9.90 -15.52
N ALA A 97 -7.30 -10.49 -16.29
CA ALA A 97 -7.46 -10.98 -17.65
C ALA A 97 -7.90 -9.93 -18.69
N VAL A 98 -7.90 -8.65 -18.34
CA VAL A 98 -8.18 -7.51 -19.22
C VAL A 98 -7.15 -6.41 -18.96
N PRO A 99 -6.93 -5.46 -19.89
CA PRO A 99 -5.87 -4.46 -19.72
C PRO A 99 -6.00 -3.71 -18.39
N ASN A 100 -4.86 -3.45 -17.72
CA ASN A 100 -4.80 -2.58 -16.55
C ASN A 100 -5.18 -1.15 -16.92
N PHE A 101 -5.55 -0.34 -15.93
CA PHE A 101 -5.86 1.08 -16.13
C PHE A 101 -4.88 2.00 -15.42
N VAL A 102 -4.66 3.16 -16.01
CA VAL A 102 -4.05 4.34 -15.39
C VAL A 102 -5.02 5.46 -15.64
N PHE A 103 -5.65 5.98 -14.60
CA PHE A 103 -6.48 7.16 -14.69
C PHE A 103 -5.64 8.36 -14.30
N ARG A 104 -5.13 9.09 -15.30
CA ARG A 104 -4.46 10.37 -15.08
C ARG A 104 -5.48 11.42 -14.68
N ASN A 105 -5.26 12.07 -13.55
CA ASN A 105 -6.10 13.15 -13.06
C ASN A 105 -5.83 14.41 -13.90
N ASN A 106 -6.88 15.04 -14.43
CA ASN A 106 -6.75 16.23 -15.27
C ASN A 106 -6.70 17.53 -14.45
N GLY A 107 -6.84 17.46 -13.12
CA GLY A 107 -6.85 18.61 -12.21
C GLY A 107 -8.14 19.45 -12.24
N ASP A 108 -9.16 19.00 -12.96
CA ASP A 108 -10.47 19.65 -13.09
C ASP A 108 -11.62 18.78 -12.53
N GLY A 109 -11.27 17.75 -11.77
CA GLY A 109 -12.19 16.75 -11.23
C GLY A 109 -12.55 15.62 -12.21
N THR A 110 -11.88 15.56 -13.37
CA THR A 110 -12.00 14.46 -14.33
C THR A 110 -10.70 13.67 -14.48
N PHE A 111 -10.82 12.47 -15.03
CA PHE A 111 -9.74 11.54 -15.30
C PHE A 111 -9.72 11.14 -16.77
N THR A 112 -8.51 10.90 -17.27
CA THR A 112 -8.26 10.29 -18.59
C THR A 112 -7.62 8.92 -18.38
N GLU A 113 -8.20 7.86 -18.96
CA GLU A 113 -7.56 6.53 -18.97
C GLU A 113 -6.42 6.51 -20.00
N THR A 114 -5.21 6.20 -19.57
CA THR A 114 -3.99 6.31 -20.37
C THR A 114 -3.05 5.10 -20.29
N ALA A 115 -3.44 3.96 -19.69
CA ALA A 115 -2.52 2.84 -19.43
C ALA A 115 -1.82 2.29 -20.67
N LEU A 116 -2.51 2.28 -21.83
CA LEU A 116 -1.90 1.81 -23.07
C LEU A 116 -0.81 2.77 -23.57
N LEU A 117 -1.02 4.08 -23.40
CA LEU A 117 -0.03 5.11 -23.75
C LEU A 117 1.10 5.17 -22.73
N ALA A 118 0.80 4.86 -21.47
CA ALA A 118 1.76 4.78 -20.38
C ALA A 118 2.54 3.45 -20.37
N GLU A 119 2.24 2.51 -21.29
CA GLU A 119 2.93 1.22 -21.44
C GLU A 119 2.79 0.25 -20.23
N VAL A 120 1.72 0.39 -19.45
CA VAL A 120 1.43 -0.49 -18.28
C VAL A 120 0.12 -1.27 -18.39
N ALA A 121 -0.61 -1.10 -19.49
CA ALA A 121 -1.88 -1.80 -19.75
C ALA A 121 -1.71 -3.31 -19.97
N LEU A 122 -0.57 -3.72 -20.53
CA LEU A 122 -0.31 -5.07 -21.05
C LEU A 122 1.07 -5.52 -20.59
N GLY A 123 1.30 -6.83 -20.53
CA GLY A 123 2.65 -7.37 -20.30
C GLY A 123 3.54 -7.28 -21.53
N TYR A 124 4.84 -7.58 -21.36
CA TYR A 124 5.86 -7.64 -22.42
C TYR A 124 5.40 -8.34 -23.73
N SER A 125 4.53 -9.35 -23.65
CA SER A 125 4.02 -10.07 -24.84
C SER A 125 2.90 -9.35 -25.60
N GLY A 126 2.52 -8.13 -25.17
CA GLY A 126 1.41 -7.35 -25.74
C GLY A 126 0.04 -7.93 -25.42
N LYS A 127 -0.09 -8.70 -24.34
CA LYS A 127 -1.34 -9.32 -23.90
C LYS A 127 -1.75 -8.82 -22.52
N PRO A 128 -3.07 -8.73 -22.25
CA PRO A 128 -3.55 -8.57 -20.88
C PRO A 128 -3.03 -9.69 -20.00
N GLN A 129 -2.79 -9.35 -18.74
CA GLN A 129 -2.43 -10.28 -17.68
C GLN A 129 -3.54 -10.27 -16.62
N SER A 130 -3.41 -11.15 -15.65
CA SER A 130 -4.35 -11.38 -14.57
C SER A 130 -3.93 -10.60 -13.33
N GLY A 131 -3.97 -9.26 -13.40
CA GLY A 131 -3.49 -8.38 -12.34
C GLY A 131 -4.36 -8.43 -11.08
N MET A 132 -3.74 -8.66 -9.92
CA MET A 132 -4.46 -8.82 -8.63
C MET A 132 -4.11 -7.75 -7.60
N GLY A 133 -2.89 -7.74 -7.07
CA GLY A 133 -2.40 -6.73 -6.14
C GLY A 133 -1.42 -5.79 -6.81
N THR A 134 -1.34 -4.55 -6.32
CA THR A 134 -0.44 -3.55 -6.89
C THR A 134 0.08 -2.60 -5.84
N ASP A 135 1.28 -2.07 -6.04
CA ASP A 135 1.88 -1.04 -5.20
C ASP A 135 2.74 -0.09 -6.04
N ALA A 136 3.02 1.10 -5.50
CA ALA A 136 3.83 2.11 -6.15
C ALA A 136 4.89 2.69 -5.19
N ALA A 137 6.14 2.72 -5.62
CA ALA A 137 7.26 3.29 -4.87
C ALA A 137 8.49 3.53 -5.76
N ASP A 138 9.42 4.39 -5.34
CA ASP A 138 10.70 4.67 -6.00
C ASP A 138 11.72 3.57 -5.65
N PHE A 139 11.72 2.45 -6.39
CA PHE A 139 12.52 1.27 -6.01
C PHE A 139 14.00 1.42 -6.39
N ASP A 140 14.30 2.23 -7.40
CA ASP A 140 15.65 2.43 -7.93
C ASP A 140 16.32 3.72 -7.41
N GLY A 141 15.56 4.60 -6.75
CA GLY A 141 16.06 5.82 -6.11
C GLY A 141 16.20 7.01 -7.07
N ASP A 142 15.55 6.98 -8.23
CA ASP A 142 15.54 8.09 -9.19
C ASP A 142 14.60 9.24 -8.79
N GLY A 143 13.78 9.02 -7.76
CA GLY A 143 12.85 10.00 -7.20
C GLY A 143 11.45 9.97 -7.81
N LYS A 144 11.15 9.01 -8.70
CA LYS A 144 9.84 8.81 -9.31
C LYS A 144 9.23 7.50 -8.83
N PRO A 145 7.91 7.45 -8.60
CA PRO A 145 7.27 6.22 -8.20
C PRO A 145 7.14 5.25 -9.40
N ASP A 146 7.71 4.07 -9.23
CA ASP A 146 7.55 2.90 -10.09
C ASP A 146 6.32 2.09 -9.69
N LEU A 147 5.97 1.08 -10.49
CA LEU A 147 4.79 0.23 -10.26
C LEU A 147 5.16 -1.25 -10.17
N PHE A 148 4.58 -1.95 -9.21
CA PHE A 148 4.62 -3.42 -9.15
C PHE A 148 3.20 -3.98 -9.18
N VAL A 149 3.01 -5.06 -9.94
CA VAL A 149 1.72 -5.76 -10.04
C VAL A 149 1.93 -7.27 -9.95
N THR A 150 1.11 -7.91 -9.13
CA THR A 150 1.08 -9.38 -9.01
C THR A 150 0.08 -9.98 -9.99
N ASN A 151 0.42 -11.15 -10.53
CA ASN A 151 -0.41 -11.85 -11.50
C ASN A 151 -0.61 -13.34 -11.13
N ILE A 152 -1.45 -14.03 -11.91
CA ILE A 152 -1.70 -15.47 -11.78
C ILE A 152 -0.48 -16.30 -12.22
N ASP A 153 -0.47 -17.60 -11.91
CA ASP A 153 0.59 -18.50 -12.37
C ASP A 153 0.71 -18.53 -13.91
N ASN A 154 1.92 -18.83 -14.39
CA ASN A 154 2.35 -18.70 -15.80
C ASN A 154 2.43 -17.27 -16.34
N GLU A 155 2.17 -16.27 -15.51
CA GLU A 155 2.42 -14.86 -15.80
C GLU A 155 3.45 -14.32 -14.79
N PRO A 156 4.40 -13.46 -15.21
CA PRO A 156 5.31 -12.84 -14.25
C PRO A 156 4.57 -11.81 -13.40
N ASN A 157 5.01 -11.58 -12.16
CA ASN A 157 4.68 -10.35 -11.45
C ASN A 157 5.50 -9.21 -12.08
N ASN A 158 4.85 -8.19 -12.63
CA ASN A 158 5.55 -7.16 -13.41
C ASN A 158 6.09 -6.05 -12.51
N LEU A 159 7.28 -5.58 -12.83
CA LEU A 159 7.88 -4.37 -12.29
C LEU A 159 8.09 -3.36 -13.42
N PHE A 160 7.46 -2.19 -13.30
CA PHE A 160 7.46 -1.14 -14.30
C PHE A 160 8.23 0.07 -13.77
N HIS A 161 9.34 0.41 -14.44
CA HIS A 161 10.14 1.60 -14.15
C HIS A 161 9.50 2.85 -14.74
N ASN A 162 9.37 3.92 -13.97
CA ASN A 162 8.82 5.19 -14.42
C ASN A 162 9.86 6.03 -15.19
N ASN A 163 9.67 6.19 -16.50
CA ASN A 163 10.63 6.89 -17.36
C ASN A 163 10.65 8.41 -17.09
N GLY A 164 9.62 8.96 -16.44
CA GLY A 164 9.48 10.40 -16.15
C GLY A 164 8.92 11.24 -17.29
N ASP A 165 8.32 10.60 -18.29
CA ASP A 165 7.68 11.23 -19.45
C ASP A 165 6.25 10.70 -19.67
N GLU A 166 5.59 10.31 -18.57
CA GLU A 166 4.28 9.63 -18.52
C GLU A 166 4.26 8.20 -19.09
N THR A 167 5.42 7.63 -19.43
CA THR A 167 5.55 6.23 -19.84
C THR A 167 6.33 5.40 -18.81
N PHE A 168 6.15 4.09 -18.86
CA PHE A 168 6.88 3.13 -18.05
C PHE A 168 7.58 2.07 -18.90
N SER A 169 8.72 1.57 -18.42
CA SER A 169 9.40 0.42 -19.00
C SER A 169 9.14 -0.83 -18.16
N ASP A 170 8.68 -1.93 -18.76
CA ASP A 170 8.65 -3.25 -18.09
C ASP A 170 10.10 -3.74 -17.90
N VAL A 171 10.59 -3.69 -16.65
CA VAL A 171 11.97 -4.08 -16.28
C VAL A 171 12.02 -5.44 -15.57
N THR A 172 10.94 -6.22 -15.66
CA THR A 172 10.75 -7.46 -14.88
C THR A 172 11.87 -8.48 -15.12
N VAL A 173 12.35 -8.61 -16.35
CA VAL A 173 13.43 -9.57 -16.69
C VAL A 173 14.78 -9.02 -16.27
N GLU A 174 15.04 -7.75 -16.55
CA GLU A 174 16.25 -7.01 -16.19
C GLU A 174 16.50 -7.05 -14.67
N GLN A 175 15.42 -6.99 -13.89
CA GLN A 175 15.43 -7.01 -12.43
C GLN A 175 15.41 -8.42 -11.82
N ASN A 176 15.55 -9.48 -12.63
CA ASN A 176 15.60 -10.89 -12.21
C ASN A 176 14.28 -11.41 -11.58
N LEU A 177 13.14 -10.88 -12.02
CA LEU A 177 11.80 -11.26 -11.53
C LEU A 177 11.02 -12.16 -12.49
N GLY A 178 11.39 -12.19 -13.77
CA GLY A 178 10.60 -12.82 -14.85
C GLY A 178 10.26 -14.30 -14.67
N THR A 179 11.06 -15.08 -13.91
CA THR A 179 10.79 -16.50 -13.66
C THR A 179 10.34 -16.81 -12.24
N VAL A 180 10.45 -15.85 -11.31
CA VAL A 180 10.23 -16.09 -9.87
C VAL A 180 8.79 -16.49 -9.58
N ALA A 181 7.84 -15.81 -10.23
CA ALA A 181 6.41 -15.99 -9.98
C ALA A 181 5.72 -17.02 -10.92
N LEU A 182 6.43 -17.62 -11.88
CA LEU A 182 5.79 -18.43 -12.94
C LEU A 182 4.98 -19.63 -12.42
N GLN A 183 5.25 -20.12 -11.21
CA GLN A 183 4.56 -21.26 -10.61
C GLN A 183 3.70 -20.87 -9.40
N THR A 184 3.36 -19.59 -9.28
CA THR A 184 2.58 -19.06 -8.15
C THR A 184 1.61 -17.99 -8.61
N SER A 185 0.44 -17.92 -7.97
CA SER A 185 -0.52 -16.82 -8.14
C SER A 185 -0.33 -15.77 -7.05
N GLY A 186 0.16 -14.60 -7.42
CA GLY A 186 0.38 -13.49 -6.49
C GLY A 186 -0.90 -12.72 -6.17
N PHE A 187 -1.06 -12.31 -4.91
CA PHE A 187 -2.15 -11.43 -4.46
C PHE A 187 -1.55 -10.22 -3.76
N GLY A 188 -1.53 -10.21 -2.43
CA GLY A 188 -1.00 -9.10 -1.65
C GLY A 188 0.46 -8.83 -1.97
N THR A 189 0.81 -7.54 -2.10
CA THR A 189 2.17 -7.10 -2.38
C THR A 189 2.48 -5.78 -1.66
N ARG A 190 3.75 -5.53 -1.36
CA ARG A 190 4.20 -4.26 -0.79
C ARG A 190 5.68 -4.01 -1.09
N PHE A 191 6.02 -2.78 -1.46
CA PHE A 191 7.39 -2.26 -1.36
C PHE A 191 7.72 -1.90 0.09
N LEU A 192 8.83 -2.43 0.60
CA LEU A 192 9.30 -2.20 1.97
C LEU A 192 10.81 -2.22 2.02
N ASP A 193 11.41 -1.65 3.06
CA ASP A 193 12.85 -1.73 3.33
C ASP A 193 13.00 -2.64 4.54
N PHE A 194 13.09 -3.96 4.33
CA PHE A 194 12.95 -4.90 5.45
C PHE A 194 14.20 -4.95 6.33
N ASP A 195 15.36 -4.58 5.79
CA ASP A 195 16.63 -4.57 6.51
C ASP A 195 17.14 -3.15 6.86
N ASN A 196 16.36 -2.11 6.55
CA ASN A 196 16.65 -0.69 6.77
C ASN A 196 17.96 -0.22 6.12
N ASP A 197 18.35 -0.79 4.99
CA ASP A 197 19.54 -0.39 4.24
C ASP A 197 19.32 0.77 3.25
N GLY A 198 18.07 1.22 3.14
CA GLY A 198 17.65 2.34 2.30
C GLY A 198 17.35 1.95 0.85
N ARG A 199 17.22 0.66 0.54
CA ARG A 199 16.64 0.15 -0.71
C ARG A 199 15.28 -0.47 -0.44
N LEU A 200 14.39 -0.37 -1.42
CA LEU A 200 13.09 -1.01 -1.34
C LEU A 200 13.17 -2.42 -1.92
N ASP A 201 12.80 -3.38 -1.08
CA ASP A 201 12.49 -4.77 -1.34
C ASP A 201 11.00 -4.94 -1.65
N ILE A 202 10.59 -6.16 -2.00
CA ILE A 202 9.19 -6.50 -2.26
C ILE A 202 8.78 -7.74 -1.50
N ALA A 203 7.69 -7.67 -0.74
CA ALA A 203 7.02 -8.84 -0.20
C ALA A 203 5.82 -9.21 -1.10
N VAL A 204 5.62 -10.50 -1.34
CA VAL A 204 4.48 -11.02 -2.11
C VAL A 204 3.84 -12.19 -1.39
N LEU A 205 2.51 -12.13 -1.25
CA LEU A 205 1.71 -13.20 -0.69
C LEU A 205 1.01 -13.96 -1.82
N ASN A 206 1.28 -15.27 -1.89
CA ASN A 206 0.80 -16.14 -2.97
C ASN A 206 -0.28 -17.11 -2.51
N GLY A 207 -1.06 -17.64 -3.46
CA GLY A 207 -1.99 -18.74 -3.25
C GLY A 207 -2.99 -18.85 -4.39
N HIS A 208 -3.05 -20.00 -5.05
CA HIS A 208 -3.88 -20.22 -6.21
C HIS A 208 -5.40 -20.00 -5.95
N VAL A 209 -6.16 -19.71 -7.00
CA VAL A 209 -7.62 -19.49 -6.92
C VAL A 209 -8.44 -20.78 -6.93
N LEU A 210 -7.89 -21.82 -7.55
CA LEU A 210 -8.53 -23.13 -7.74
C LEU A 210 -8.09 -24.14 -6.68
N ASP A 211 -9.02 -24.57 -5.83
CA ASP A 211 -8.79 -25.53 -4.73
C ASP A 211 -8.44 -26.94 -5.20
N ASN A 212 -8.88 -27.32 -6.39
CA ASN A 212 -8.61 -28.60 -7.03
C ASN A 212 -7.62 -28.51 -8.19
N ILE A 213 -6.72 -27.51 -8.19
CA ILE A 213 -5.75 -27.26 -9.26
C ILE A 213 -4.89 -28.48 -9.65
N HIS A 214 -4.59 -29.35 -8.68
CA HIS A 214 -3.87 -30.61 -8.88
C HIS A 214 -4.55 -31.59 -9.88
N LEU A 215 -5.83 -31.38 -10.20
CA LEU A 215 -6.55 -32.15 -11.22
C LEU A 215 -6.26 -31.66 -12.65
N PHE A 216 -5.73 -30.45 -12.80
CA PHE A 216 -5.56 -29.74 -14.06
C PHE A 216 -4.10 -29.41 -14.38
N HIS A 217 -3.25 -29.22 -13.35
CA HIS A 217 -1.84 -28.87 -13.50
C HIS A 217 -0.95 -29.65 -12.53
N GLU A 218 0.25 -30.03 -12.98
CA GLU A 218 1.19 -30.85 -12.20
C GLU A 218 2.16 -30.04 -11.32
N THR A 219 2.40 -28.77 -11.66
CA THR A 219 3.50 -27.97 -11.08
C THR A 219 3.04 -26.85 -10.14
N VAL A 220 1.74 -26.56 -10.10
CA VAL A 220 1.17 -25.50 -9.24
C VAL A 220 0.31 -26.12 -8.15
N SER A 221 0.23 -25.46 -7.00
CA SER A 221 -0.47 -25.97 -5.81
C SER A 221 -1.45 -24.94 -5.29
N PHE A 222 -2.52 -25.41 -4.63
CA PHE A 222 -3.55 -24.49 -4.13
C PHE A 222 -3.00 -23.52 -3.08
N ALA A 223 -2.21 -24.05 -2.13
CA ALA A 223 -1.43 -23.25 -1.22
C ALA A 223 -0.03 -23.05 -1.79
N GLU A 224 0.51 -21.84 -1.71
CA GLU A 224 1.79 -21.46 -2.33
C GLU A 224 2.65 -20.68 -1.34
N ARG A 225 3.98 -20.76 -1.52
CA ARG A 225 4.92 -20.07 -0.63
C ARG A 225 4.94 -18.58 -0.95
N PRO A 226 4.96 -17.70 0.06
CA PRO A 226 5.16 -16.27 -0.12
C PRO A 226 6.60 -15.94 -0.52
N PHE A 227 6.82 -14.77 -1.12
CA PHE A 227 8.15 -14.29 -1.52
C PHE A 227 8.60 -13.11 -0.65
N LEU A 228 9.90 -13.08 -0.39
CA LEU A 228 10.63 -11.87 -0.01
C LEU A 228 11.71 -11.64 -1.07
N LEU A 229 11.53 -10.57 -1.85
CA LEU A 229 12.39 -10.20 -2.97
C LEU A 229 13.31 -9.09 -2.51
N HIS A 230 14.55 -9.43 -2.18
CA HIS A 230 15.56 -8.52 -1.65
C HIS A 230 16.25 -7.76 -2.78
N ASN A 231 16.21 -6.43 -2.74
CA ASN A 231 16.88 -5.54 -3.67
C ASN A 231 18.37 -5.39 -3.32
N ILE A 232 19.22 -6.09 -4.06
CA ILE A 232 20.67 -6.04 -3.85
C ILE A 232 21.35 -4.88 -4.62
N GLY A 233 20.56 -3.93 -5.12
CA GLY A 233 21.00 -2.68 -5.75
C GLY A 233 20.87 -2.66 -7.27
N ASN A 234 21.08 -3.79 -7.96
CA ASN A 234 20.96 -3.87 -9.41
C ASN A 234 19.93 -4.90 -9.92
N ARG A 235 19.36 -5.68 -9.01
CA ARG A 235 18.35 -6.72 -9.26
C ARG A 235 17.76 -7.21 -7.94
N PHE A 236 16.72 -8.02 -8.03
CA PHE A 236 16.11 -8.68 -6.88
C PHE A 236 16.56 -10.15 -6.74
N LEU A 237 16.66 -10.61 -5.49
CA LEU A 237 16.85 -12.03 -5.13
C LEU A 237 15.65 -12.51 -4.30
N GLU A 238 15.08 -13.67 -4.63
CA GLU A 238 14.09 -14.32 -3.77
C GLU A 238 14.81 -15.00 -2.60
N GLU A 239 14.57 -14.51 -1.38
CA GLU A 239 15.26 -14.95 -0.16
C GLU A 239 14.30 -15.32 0.96
N GLY A 240 12.99 -15.43 0.69
CA GLY A 240 11.97 -15.67 1.72
C GLY A 240 12.29 -16.91 2.56
N ALA A 241 12.71 -18.01 1.93
CA ALA A 241 13.04 -19.24 2.64
C ALA A 241 14.16 -19.09 3.71
N SER A 242 15.03 -18.09 3.58
CA SER A 242 16.10 -17.78 4.54
C SER A 242 15.62 -16.89 5.70
N HIS A 243 14.43 -16.29 5.59
CA HIS A 243 13.89 -15.28 6.51
C HIS A 243 12.76 -15.84 7.40
N GLY A 244 12.91 -17.11 7.80
CA GLY A 244 12.06 -17.75 8.81
C GLY A 244 11.07 -18.77 8.26
N ASN A 245 10.56 -19.62 9.16
CA ASN A 245 9.73 -20.77 8.83
C ASN A 245 8.39 -20.37 8.16
N ALA A 246 7.91 -19.16 8.39
CA ALA A 246 6.67 -18.70 7.78
C ALA A 246 6.77 -18.63 6.26
N PHE A 247 7.89 -18.16 5.69
CA PHE A 247 8.11 -18.11 4.24
C PHE A 247 8.39 -19.49 3.60
N GLN A 248 8.75 -20.50 4.41
CA GLN A 248 8.93 -21.87 3.91
C GLN A 248 7.59 -22.63 3.79
N LYS A 249 6.54 -22.14 4.45
CA LYS A 249 5.21 -22.73 4.43
C LYS A 249 4.38 -22.18 3.28
N ALA A 250 3.53 -23.04 2.75
CA ALA A 250 2.55 -22.67 1.73
C ALA A 250 1.25 -22.18 2.38
N TYR A 251 0.65 -21.14 1.82
CA TYR A 251 -0.64 -20.58 2.24
C TYR A 251 -1.55 -20.35 1.05
N VAL A 252 -2.86 -20.27 1.29
CA VAL A 252 -3.79 -19.68 0.33
C VAL A 252 -3.85 -18.18 0.63
N GLY A 253 -2.74 -17.49 0.37
CA GLY A 253 -2.53 -16.11 0.76
C GLY A 253 -3.37 -15.12 -0.06
N ARG A 254 -3.88 -14.06 0.59
CA ARG A 254 -4.66 -13.00 -0.06
C ARG A 254 -4.13 -11.63 0.33
N ALA A 255 -4.53 -11.12 1.49
CA ALA A 255 -4.19 -9.76 1.88
C ALA A 255 -2.84 -9.67 2.59
N LEU A 256 -2.03 -8.71 2.18
CA LEU A 256 -0.71 -8.39 2.75
C LEU A 256 -0.74 -6.97 3.28
N ALA A 257 -0.74 -6.82 4.61
CA ALA A 257 -0.56 -5.54 5.30
C ALA A 257 0.84 -5.47 5.92
N THR A 258 1.36 -4.25 6.07
CA THR A 258 2.68 -4.00 6.65
C THR A 258 2.59 -2.86 7.66
N GLY A 259 3.44 -2.88 8.67
CA GLY A 259 3.51 -1.84 9.68
C GLY A 259 4.50 -2.19 10.77
N ASP A 260 5.06 -1.19 11.43
CA ASP A 260 5.93 -1.37 12.61
C ASP A 260 5.03 -1.41 13.85
N PHE A 261 4.51 -2.60 14.17
CA PHE A 261 3.40 -2.71 15.14
C PHE A 261 3.87 -2.56 16.59
N ASP A 262 5.15 -2.83 16.87
CA ASP A 262 5.73 -2.67 18.19
C ASP A 262 6.60 -1.41 18.33
N ASN A 263 6.75 -0.63 17.24
CA ASN A 263 7.42 0.67 17.17
C ASN A 263 8.94 0.58 17.41
N ASP A 264 9.57 -0.49 16.96
CA ASP A 264 11.01 -0.69 17.10
C ASP A 264 11.83 -0.26 15.86
N GLY A 265 11.12 0.03 14.77
CA GLY A 265 11.63 0.67 13.57
C GLY A 265 12.09 -0.24 12.46
N ASP A 266 11.67 -1.49 12.46
CA ASP A 266 11.61 -2.27 11.23
C ASP A 266 10.17 -2.61 10.86
N THR A 267 9.98 -2.98 9.58
CA THR A 267 8.64 -3.23 9.06
C THR A 267 8.22 -4.67 9.34
N ASP A 268 7.13 -4.83 10.07
CA ASP A 268 6.46 -6.12 10.25
C ASP A 268 5.42 -6.39 9.17
N LEU A 269 4.96 -7.63 9.15
CA LEU A 269 4.12 -8.19 8.12
C LEU A 269 2.89 -8.87 8.73
N LEU A 270 1.68 -8.52 8.27
CA LEU A 270 0.42 -9.16 8.65
C LEU A 270 -0.29 -9.71 7.42
N TRP A 271 -0.40 -11.03 7.31
CA TRP A 271 -0.91 -11.71 6.12
C TRP A 271 -2.22 -12.43 6.42
N ILE A 272 -3.20 -12.30 5.54
CA ILE A 272 -4.49 -12.97 5.63
C ILE A 272 -4.52 -14.17 4.68
N THR A 273 -4.97 -15.31 5.21
CA THR A 273 -5.09 -16.56 4.46
C THR A 273 -6.56 -16.90 4.23
N ASN A 274 -6.91 -17.32 3.02
CA ASN A 274 -8.27 -17.72 2.69
C ASN A 274 -8.56 -19.08 3.35
N GLY A 275 -9.53 -19.12 4.27
CA GLY A 275 -9.89 -20.33 5.01
C GLY A 275 -8.91 -20.73 6.12
N GLY A 276 -7.94 -19.88 6.47
CA GLY A 276 -6.97 -20.13 7.53
C GLY A 276 -6.83 -18.96 8.51
N PRO A 277 -5.99 -19.09 9.55
CA PRO A 277 -5.72 -18.00 10.49
C PRO A 277 -4.87 -16.89 9.84
N PRO A 278 -4.97 -15.64 10.34
CA PRO A 278 -3.99 -14.61 10.00
C PRO A 278 -2.61 -14.99 10.53
N VAL A 279 -1.57 -14.53 9.85
CA VAL A 279 -0.16 -14.73 10.22
C VAL A 279 0.48 -13.36 10.44
N LEU A 280 0.91 -13.09 11.67
CA LEU A 280 1.73 -11.93 12.01
C LEU A 280 3.19 -12.37 12.05
N LEU A 281 4.04 -11.77 11.23
CA LEU A 281 5.48 -11.92 11.30
C LEU A 281 6.07 -10.64 11.86
N ARG A 282 6.78 -10.78 12.98
CA ARG A 282 7.61 -9.71 13.51
C ARG A 282 8.98 -9.76 12.86
N ASN A 283 9.49 -8.62 12.44
CA ASN A 283 10.87 -8.49 11.99
C ASN A 283 11.78 -8.27 13.22
N ASP A 284 12.86 -9.05 13.34
CA ASP A 284 13.77 -9.03 14.49
C ASP A 284 15.20 -8.74 14.01
N GLY A 285 15.34 -7.88 12.99
CA GLY A 285 16.59 -7.76 12.26
C GLY A 285 16.83 -6.44 11.55
N GLY A 286 15.81 -5.83 10.96
CA GLY A 286 15.99 -4.59 10.20
C GLY A 286 16.43 -3.43 11.08
N ASN A 287 15.93 -3.35 12.31
CA ASN A 287 16.27 -2.28 13.25
C ASN A 287 17.73 -2.35 13.79
N ARG A 288 18.53 -3.33 13.36
CA ARG A 288 20.00 -3.30 13.55
C ARG A 288 20.59 -2.10 12.82
N ASN A 289 20.10 -1.81 11.62
CA ASN A 289 20.39 -0.58 10.90
C ASN A 289 19.56 0.57 11.51
N SER A 290 20.06 1.79 11.34
CA SER A 290 19.33 3.00 11.76
C SER A 290 18.16 3.25 10.84
N TRP A 291 17.14 3.92 11.36
CA TRP A 291 15.89 4.20 10.65
C TRP A 291 15.36 5.57 11.06
N ILE A 292 14.39 6.11 10.34
CA ILE A 292 13.57 7.23 10.80
C ILE A 292 12.17 7.09 10.23
N GLY A 293 11.16 7.30 11.08
CA GLY A 293 9.76 7.20 10.69
C GLY A 293 9.07 8.56 10.73
N PHE A 294 8.10 8.79 9.85
CA PHE A 294 7.33 10.02 9.78
C PHE A 294 5.82 9.77 9.84
N GLU A 295 5.15 10.38 10.81
CA GLU A 295 3.70 10.51 10.85
C GLU A 295 3.33 11.90 10.31
N LEU A 296 2.75 11.94 9.10
CA LEU A 296 2.32 13.19 8.47
C LEU A 296 0.85 13.48 8.79
N VAL A 297 0.56 14.73 9.17
CA VAL A 297 -0.80 15.20 9.46
C VAL A 297 -1.12 16.41 8.58
N GLY A 298 -1.99 16.22 7.60
CA GLY A 298 -2.51 17.29 6.74
C GLY A 298 -3.40 18.28 7.50
N GLN A 299 -3.36 19.55 7.09
CA GLN A 299 -4.22 20.64 7.56
C GLN A 299 -5.05 21.24 6.43
N ALA A 300 -4.38 21.65 5.35
CA ALA A 300 -5.01 22.14 4.13
C ALA A 300 -5.29 20.96 3.19
N SER A 301 -4.36 20.02 3.14
CA SER A 301 -4.52 18.72 2.52
C SER A 301 -5.39 17.80 3.38
N GLY A 302 -5.91 16.73 2.78
CA GLY A 302 -6.55 15.65 3.54
C GLY A 302 -5.71 15.19 4.73
N ARG A 303 -6.35 14.84 5.84
CA ARG A 303 -5.69 14.59 7.14
C ARG A 303 -4.55 13.57 7.07
N ASP A 304 -4.72 12.53 6.26
CA ASP A 304 -3.70 11.49 6.06
C ASP A 304 -2.61 11.90 5.08
N ALA A 305 -2.68 13.06 4.43
CA ALA A 305 -1.67 13.58 3.51
C ALA A 305 -1.28 12.59 2.39
N VAL A 306 -2.24 11.81 1.88
CA VAL A 306 -2.06 11.02 0.65
C VAL A 306 -1.67 11.96 -0.48
N GLY A 307 -0.63 11.60 -1.24
CA GLY A 307 0.00 12.44 -2.26
C GLY A 307 1.24 13.18 -1.76
N ALA A 308 1.47 13.31 -0.44
CA ALA A 308 2.66 13.95 0.09
C ALA A 308 3.93 13.20 -0.32
N VAL A 309 4.99 13.94 -0.65
CA VAL A 309 6.29 13.38 -1.03
C VAL A 309 7.33 13.77 0.00
N VAL A 310 7.97 12.77 0.62
CA VAL A 310 9.03 12.93 1.61
C VAL A 310 10.35 12.54 1.00
N SER A 311 11.32 13.45 1.04
CA SER A 311 12.71 13.21 0.64
C SER A 311 13.61 13.23 1.87
N VAL A 312 14.43 12.19 2.04
CA VAL A 312 15.37 12.07 3.16
C VAL A 312 16.78 11.94 2.59
N THR A 313 17.69 12.80 3.02
CA THR A 313 19.13 12.68 2.75
C THR A 313 19.85 12.27 4.02
N ALA A 314 20.58 11.16 3.97
CA ALA A 314 21.39 10.64 5.08
C ALA A 314 22.52 9.75 4.55
N GLY A 315 23.73 9.88 5.10
CA GLY A 315 24.83 8.95 4.81
C GLY A 315 25.24 8.95 3.33
N GLY A 316 25.08 10.08 2.63
CA GLY A 316 25.35 10.21 1.21
C GLY A 316 24.28 9.63 0.27
N ARG A 317 23.16 9.14 0.80
CA ARG A 317 22.01 8.66 0.01
C ARG A 317 20.84 9.62 0.13
N ARG A 318 20.10 9.82 -0.96
CA ARG A 318 18.79 10.48 -0.96
C ARG A 318 17.72 9.43 -1.30
N GLN A 319 16.70 9.32 -0.47
CA GLN A 319 15.53 8.48 -0.69
C GLN A 319 14.31 9.37 -0.88
N VAL A 320 13.39 8.98 -1.76
CA VAL A 320 12.09 9.63 -1.93
C VAL A 320 11.00 8.61 -1.68
N ARG A 321 9.99 8.97 -0.89
CA ARG A 321 8.77 8.15 -0.73
C ARG A 321 7.56 9.05 -0.89
N GLN A 322 6.62 8.62 -1.74
CA GLN A 322 5.29 9.21 -1.79
C GLN A 322 4.36 8.47 -0.82
N LYS A 323 3.51 9.22 -0.11
CA LYS A 323 2.42 8.63 0.65
C LYS A 323 1.28 8.25 -0.28
N VAL A 324 1.30 7.00 -0.75
CA VAL A 324 0.26 6.44 -1.63
C VAL A 324 -1.07 6.19 -0.90
N GLY A 325 -2.17 6.17 -1.65
CA GLY A 325 -3.49 5.80 -1.16
C GLY A 325 -3.90 4.42 -1.67
N GLY A 326 -4.21 3.48 -0.78
CA GLY A 326 -4.33 2.08 -1.16
C GLY A 326 -2.96 1.48 -1.53
N ALA A 327 -2.92 0.16 -1.68
CA ALA A 327 -1.82 -0.69 -2.15
C ALA A 327 -2.22 -2.13 -1.83
N SER A 328 -1.48 -3.10 -2.37
CA SER A 328 -1.68 -4.53 -2.14
C SER A 328 -3.06 -5.01 -2.65
N TYR A 329 -3.52 -6.14 -2.11
CA TYR A 329 -4.84 -6.70 -2.36
C TYR A 329 -5.61 -6.83 -1.04
N LEU A 330 -6.79 -6.21 -0.92
CA LEU A 330 -7.64 -6.26 0.28
C LEU A 330 -6.93 -5.91 1.61
N ALA A 331 -5.93 -5.03 1.57
CA ALA A 331 -5.16 -4.63 2.74
C ALA A 331 -5.08 -3.10 2.87
N ALA A 332 -4.74 -2.66 4.09
CA ALA A 332 -4.32 -1.31 4.38
C ALA A 332 -3.06 -1.40 5.26
N HIS A 333 -2.18 -0.44 5.10
CA HIS A 333 -0.86 -0.44 5.74
C HIS A 333 -0.81 0.60 6.86
N ASP A 334 0.20 0.49 7.72
CA ASP A 334 0.59 1.58 8.60
C ASP A 334 0.78 2.88 7.79
N PRO A 335 0.11 3.98 8.16
CA PRO A 335 0.16 5.22 7.40
C PRO A 335 1.49 5.99 7.58
N ARG A 336 2.40 5.52 8.44
CA ARG A 336 3.70 6.14 8.68
C ARG A 336 4.68 5.75 7.58
N LEU A 337 5.50 6.71 7.16
CA LEU A 337 6.59 6.45 6.21
C LEU A 337 7.85 6.14 7.00
N LEU A 338 8.35 4.92 6.91
CA LEU A 338 9.63 4.50 7.48
C LEU A 338 10.73 4.67 6.43
N PHE A 339 11.96 5.02 6.84
CA PHE A 339 13.13 5.10 5.98
C PHE A 339 14.30 4.40 6.67
N GLY A 340 14.90 3.39 6.03
CA GLY A 340 16.17 2.84 6.46
C GLY A 340 17.31 3.81 6.18
N LEU A 341 18.19 4.03 7.16
CA LEU A 341 19.31 4.97 7.07
C LEU A 341 20.66 4.26 7.07
N GLY A 342 20.69 2.92 7.06
CA GLY A 342 21.92 2.14 7.21
C GLY A 342 22.65 2.53 8.50
N ASP A 343 23.92 2.92 8.40
CA ASP A 343 24.74 3.33 9.54
C ASP A 343 24.58 4.81 9.95
N ALA A 344 23.82 5.61 9.18
CA ALA A 344 23.68 7.03 9.47
C ALA A 344 22.95 7.28 10.80
N ARG A 345 23.44 8.25 11.57
CA ARG A 345 22.91 8.56 12.92
C ARG A 345 21.83 9.64 12.93
N ALA A 346 21.61 10.28 11.80
CA ALA A 346 20.62 11.32 11.61
C ALA A 346 20.24 11.41 10.14
N ALA A 347 19.00 11.86 9.88
CA ALA A 347 18.63 12.43 8.59
C ALA A 347 19.23 13.84 8.51
N GLU A 348 20.19 14.03 7.60
CA GLU A 348 20.90 15.30 7.39
C GLU A 348 19.92 16.37 6.89
N ARG A 349 19.02 15.97 5.98
CA ARG A 349 17.94 16.81 5.46
C ARG A 349 16.68 16.00 5.25
N VAL A 350 15.54 16.53 5.67
CA VAL A 350 14.21 16.02 5.38
C VAL A 350 13.42 17.12 4.68
N GLU A 351 12.83 16.82 3.53
CA GLU A 351 11.95 17.73 2.80
C GLU A 351 10.61 17.05 2.56
N ILE A 352 9.53 17.77 2.84
CA ILE A 352 8.15 17.29 2.66
C ILE A 352 7.44 18.25 1.75
N ARG A 353 7.04 17.77 0.57
CA ARG A 353 6.11 18.46 -0.32
C ARG A 353 4.71 17.94 -0.02
N TRP A 354 3.85 18.81 0.46
CA TRP A 354 2.47 18.49 0.80
C TRP A 354 1.56 18.57 -0.44
N PRO A 355 0.42 17.85 -0.48
CA PRO A 355 -0.54 17.94 -1.58
C PRO A 355 -1.02 19.38 -1.85
N SER A 356 -1.13 20.22 -0.82
CA SER A 356 -1.44 21.65 -0.95
C SER A 356 -0.39 22.49 -1.69
N GLY A 357 0.79 21.93 -1.97
CA GLY A 357 1.96 22.65 -2.48
C GLY A 357 2.77 23.37 -1.40
N ALA A 358 2.41 23.23 -0.12
CA ALA A 358 3.28 23.63 0.98
C ALA A 358 4.56 22.78 1.01
N VAL A 359 5.64 23.34 1.55
CA VAL A 359 6.90 22.63 1.75
C VAL A 359 7.35 22.80 3.19
N SER A 360 7.73 21.70 3.83
CA SER A 360 8.39 21.68 5.14
C SER A 360 9.79 21.13 5.01
N SER A 361 10.74 21.69 5.74
CA SER A 361 12.13 21.25 5.76
C SER A 361 12.64 21.10 7.18
N LEU A 362 13.35 20.01 7.46
CA LEU A 362 14.08 19.79 8.71
C LEU A 362 15.53 19.42 8.40
N GLU A 363 16.44 19.78 9.30
CA GLU A 363 17.86 19.46 9.20
C GLU A 363 18.32 18.70 10.44
N ASN A 364 19.28 17.79 10.26
CA ASN A 364 19.96 17.05 11.32
C ASN A 364 19.01 16.38 12.33
N VAL A 365 17.97 15.71 11.83
CA VAL A 365 16.98 15.01 12.65
C VAL A 365 17.58 13.68 13.14
N PRO A 366 17.71 13.41 14.45
CA PRO A 366 18.30 12.17 14.92
C PRO A 366 17.57 10.93 14.41
N ALA A 367 18.31 9.86 14.14
CA ALA A 367 17.73 8.57 13.74
C ALA A 367 17.06 7.85 14.93
N ARG A 368 16.42 6.72 14.63
CA ARG A 368 15.78 5.76 15.55
C ARG A 368 14.61 6.34 16.33
N GLN A 369 13.76 7.06 15.63
CA GLN A 369 12.55 7.64 16.19
C GLN A 369 11.48 7.84 15.11
N TYR A 370 10.24 7.92 15.59
CA TYR A 370 9.14 8.49 14.84
C TYR A 370 9.05 9.99 15.08
N VAL A 371 8.91 10.75 13.99
CA VAL A 371 8.71 12.19 14.01
C VAL A 371 7.33 12.49 13.46
N ARG A 372 6.50 13.14 14.28
CA ARG A 372 5.20 13.63 13.84
C ARG A 372 5.34 15.02 13.27
N ILE A 373 4.87 15.22 12.04
CA ILE A 373 4.99 16.48 11.31
C ILE A 373 3.62 16.91 10.83
N GLN A 374 3.26 18.15 11.15
CA GLN A 374 2.01 18.75 10.75
C GLN A 374 2.24 19.69 9.57
N GLU A 375 1.33 19.65 8.59
CA GLU A 375 1.34 20.58 7.46
C GLU A 375 1.24 22.02 7.98
N PRO A 376 2.06 22.96 7.46
CA PRO A 376 1.98 24.35 7.87
C PRO A 376 0.63 24.95 7.46
N SER A 377 0.04 25.77 8.33
CA SER A 377 -1.24 26.41 8.03
C SER A 377 -1.08 27.46 6.92
N PRO A 378 -2.06 27.61 6.01
CA PRO A 378 -1.98 28.59 4.91
C PRO A 378 -1.88 30.07 5.34
N SER A 379 -2.04 30.36 6.63
CA SER A 379 -1.95 31.72 7.20
C SER A 379 -0.59 32.09 7.79
N GLU A 380 0.43 31.23 7.72
CA GLU A 380 1.80 31.66 8.03
C GLU A 380 2.43 32.30 6.78
N PRO A 381 2.79 33.59 6.82
CA PRO A 381 3.45 34.24 5.68
C PRO A 381 4.74 33.49 5.32
N ARG A 382 4.92 33.18 4.02
CA ARG A 382 6.20 32.80 3.45
C ARG A 382 7.13 34.01 3.40
N ASP A 383 7.58 34.44 4.57
CA ASP A 383 8.72 35.33 4.75
C ASP A 383 9.13 35.18 6.21
N LEU A 384 10.24 34.49 6.45
CA LEU A 384 11.19 34.80 7.51
C LEU A 384 12.45 33.97 7.26
N ALA A 385 13.39 34.59 6.53
CA ALA A 385 14.78 34.43 6.90
C ALA A 385 14.95 34.81 8.38
N TRP A 386 15.94 34.19 9.02
CA TRP A 386 16.48 34.45 10.37
C TRP A 386 15.95 33.57 11.51
N GLY A 387 16.80 32.61 11.88
CA GLY A 387 17.43 32.48 13.20
C GLY A 387 16.61 32.81 14.46
N GLN A 388 16.53 31.77 15.31
CA GLN A 388 16.22 31.76 16.75
C GLN A 388 14.81 31.29 17.17
N LEU A 389 14.82 30.07 17.73
CA LEU A 389 14.06 29.55 18.88
C LEU A 389 12.55 29.29 18.62
N TRP A 390 11.94 28.17 19.00
CA TRP A 390 12.04 27.43 20.27
C TRP A 390 11.68 25.95 20.10
N TRP A 391 12.45 25.07 20.74
CA TRP A 391 12.14 23.64 20.87
C TRP A 391 11.16 23.42 22.04
N GLN A 392 10.04 22.74 21.80
CA GLN A 392 9.35 21.98 22.85
C GLN A 392 9.50 20.49 22.55
N PHE A 393 10.47 19.87 23.21
CA PHE A 393 10.55 18.42 23.34
C PHE A 393 9.63 17.98 24.49
N VAL A 394 8.61 17.19 24.21
CA VAL A 394 8.00 16.31 25.22
C VAL A 394 8.77 15.00 25.18
N VAL A 395 9.79 14.87 26.04
CA VAL A 395 10.42 13.59 26.34
C VAL A 395 9.75 13.05 27.60
N SER A 396 8.91 12.03 27.48
CA SER A 396 8.51 11.23 28.64
C SER A 396 9.62 10.21 28.94
N ARG A 397 10.48 10.50 29.91
CA ARG A 397 11.30 9.49 30.58
C ARG A 397 10.63 9.07 31.89
N ALA A 398 10.48 7.76 32.05
CA ALA A 398 10.05 7.10 33.27
C ALA A 398 11.13 7.17 34.36
N GLY A 399 10.69 7.20 35.63
CA GLY A 399 11.47 6.70 36.76
C GLY A 399 11.76 7.70 37.87
N GLU A 400 10.81 7.89 38.80
CA GLU A 400 11.14 8.19 40.19
C GLU A 400 10.31 7.32 41.13
N ALA A 401 11.03 6.61 42.00
CA ALA A 401 10.49 5.77 43.05
C ALA A 401 9.84 6.63 44.15
N TYR A 402 8.62 6.29 44.54
CA TYR A 402 7.99 6.79 45.76
C TYR A 402 7.90 5.65 46.78
N ASP A 403 8.75 5.71 47.80
CA ASP A 403 8.55 5.02 49.08
C ASP A 403 7.70 5.95 49.96
N ALA A 404 6.50 5.50 50.31
CA ALA A 404 5.68 6.13 51.34
C ALA A 404 4.99 5.03 52.14
N ARG A 405 5.60 4.69 53.27
CA ARG A 405 4.94 3.97 54.37
C ARG A 405 3.89 4.88 55.01
N ASP A 406 2.83 4.21 55.47
CA ASP A 406 1.87 4.59 56.51
C ASP A 406 0.49 5.16 56.10
N ARG A 407 -0.50 4.24 56.16
CA ARG A 407 -1.88 4.32 56.70
C ARG A 407 -3.01 4.99 55.93
N GLY A 408 -4.03 4.17 55.63
CA GLY A 408 -5.44 4.50 55.88
C GLY A 408 -6.42 4.19 54.72
N PRO A 409 -7.51 3.41 54.93
CA PRO A 409 -8.24 2.75 53.85
C PRO A 409 -9.46 3.53 53.34
N ASN A 410 -9.88 3.17 52.12
CA ASN A 410 -11.19 3.38 51.47
C ASN A 410 -11.15 4.32 50.25
N ARG A 411 -11.17 3.70 49.06
CA ARG A 411 -12.08 4.06 47.96
C ARG A 411 -12.11 2.93 46.93
N LYS A 412 -13.26 2.25 46.86
CA LYS A 412 -13.62 1.30 45.82
C LYS A 412 -13.91 2.08 44.53
N PHE A 413 -13.27 1.72 43.42
CA PHE A 413 -13.69 2.12 42.08
C PHE A 413 -14.74 1.11 41.59
N TYR A 414 -15.92 1.61 41.22
CA TYR A 414 -16.95 0.82 40.53
C TYR A 414 -16.81 1.04 39.02
N LEU A 415 -16.68 -0.05 38.27
CA LEU A 415 -16.98 -0.11 36.85
C LEU A 415 -18.51 0.00 36.68
N ASN A 416 -18.97 0.92 35.82
CA ASN A 416 -20.34 0.89 35.31
C ASN A 416 -20.32 0.34 33.88
N CYS A 417 -20.73 -0.92 33.74
CA CYS A 417 -21.34 -1.44 32.52
C CYS A 417 -22.80 -0.96 32.49
N LEU A 418 -23.24 -0.38 31.38
CA LEU A 418 -24.65 -0.17 31.11
C LEU A 418 -25.12 -1.24 30.13
N ASP A 419 -25.93 -2.18 30.63
CA ASP A 419 -26.85 -2.97 29.82
C ASP A 419 -28.28 -2.78 30.36
N ARG A 420 -29.21 -2.92 29.42
CA ARG A 420 -30.66 -2.77 29.36
C ARG A 420 -31.48 -2.78 30.66
N GLY A 421 -32.53 -1.96 30.63
CA GLY A 421 -33.74 -2.12 31.44
C GLY A 421 -34.98 -1.66 30.68
N ASP A 422 -35.76 -2.64 30.19
CA ASP A 422 -37.20 -2.51 29.92
C ASP A 422 -37.94 -2.14 31.23
N ARG A 423 -38.92 -1.22 31.16
CA ARG A 423 -40.34 -1.50 31.42
C ARG A 423 -41.21 -0.23 31.53
N ASP A 424 -42.38 -0.41 30.91
CA ASP A 424 -43.73 -0.09 31.39
C ASP A 424 -44.49 1.18 30.94
N ARG A 425 -45.54 0.87 30.15
CA ARG A 425 -46.96 1.29 30.24
C ARG A 425 -47.37 2.63 29.62
N SER A 426 -48.30 2.57 28.65
CA SER A 426 -49.76 2.50 28.88
C SER A 426 -50.53 2.72 27.57
N GLY A 427 -51.72 2.10 27.44
CA GLY A 427 -52.66 2.29 26.32
C GLY A 427 -53.07 1.00 25.64
#